data_AF-A0A259N003-F1
#
_entry.id   AF-A0A259N003-F1
#
_cell.length_a   1.000
_cell.length_b   1.000
_cell.length_c   1.000
_cell.angle_alpha   90.00
_cell.angle_beta   90.00
_cell.angle_gamma   90.00
#
_symmetry.space_group_name_H-M   'P 1'
#
loop_
_entity.id
_entity.type
_entity.pdbx_description
1 polymer ?
#
loop_
_entity_poly.entity_id
_entity_poly.type
_entity_poly.pdbx_seq_one_letter_code
_entity_poly.pdbx_strand_id
1 'polypeptide(L)'
;MRVIRICKHSVIAGFLSLGLLASAHAILPIEQLESVKGAKAYLVQTKSLPMVDIEISIDAGDRYDPADKSGLATVAGQLMNYGAKSPNGLLTEAQIADEIADLGANLSISVGGERAIMRIRSLSRKDLR
;
A
#
# COMPACT_ATOMS: atom_id res chain seq x y z
N MET A 1 -22.92 -8.65 -58.71
CA MET A 1 -23.14 -8.94 -57.26
C MET A 1 -21.91 -9.47 -56.49
N ARG A 2 -20.73 -9.69 -57.12
CA ARG A 2 -19.50 -10.18 -56.43
C ARG A 2 -18.65 -9.06 -55.78
N VAL A 3 -18.65 -7.85 -56.33
CA VAL A 3 -17.80 -6.72 -55.89
C VAL A 3 -18.23 -6.15 -54.52
N ILE A 4 -19.54 -6.09 -54.25
CA ILE A 4 -20.08 -5.58 -52.98
C ILE A 4 -19.72 -6.49 -51.78
N ARG A 5 -19.53 -7.80 -52.01
CA ARG A 5 -19.15 -8.77 -50.97
C ARG A 5 -17.68 -8.62 -50.56
N ILE A 6 -16.80 -8.25 -51.50
CA ILE A 6 -15.36 -8.07 -51.28
C ILE A 6 -15.08 -6.78 -50.49
N CYS A 7 -15.78 -5.67 -50.81
CA CYS A 7 -15.69 -4.44 -50.01
C CYS A 7 -16.15 -4.62 -48.56
N LYS A 8 -17.19 -5.43 -48.31
CA LYS A 8 -17.64 -5.73 -46.93
C LYS A 8 -16.59 -6.49 -46.12
N HIS A 9 -15.86 -7.44 -46.70
CA HIS A 9 -14.83 -8.21 -45.98
C HIS A 9 -13.58 -7.37 -45.70
N SER A 10 -13.21 -6.47 -46.62
CA SER A 10 -12.06 -5.58 -46.44
C SER A 10 -12.28 -4.55 -45.32
N VAL A 11 -13.52 -4.07 -45.16
CA VAL A 11 -13.89 -3.15 -44.07
C VAL A 11 -13.90 -3.87 -42.72
N ILE A 12 -14.38 -5.11 -42.65
CA ILE A 12 -14.38 -5.91 -41.41
C ILE A 12 -12.94 -6.25 -40.98
N ALA A 13 -12.06 -6.60 -41.91
CA ALA A 13 -10.65 -6.86 -41.62
C ALA A 13 -9.91 -5.62 -41.11
N GLY A 14 -10.21 -4.43 -41.67
CA GLY A 14 -9.66 -3.16 -41.19
C GLY A 14 -10.17 -2.76 -39.80
N PHE A 15 -11.41 -3.09 -39.47
CA PHE A 15 -11.97 -2.84 -38.14
C PHE A 15 -11.38 -3.78 -37.08
N LEU A 16 -11.10 -5.03 -37.46
CA LEU A 16 -10.49 -6.04 -36.57
C LEU A 16 -9.01 -5.74 -36.29
N SER A 17 -8.26 -5.21 -37.27
CA SER A 17 -6.85 -4.83 -37.07
C SER A 17 -6.68 -3.57 -36.21
N LEU A 18 -7.64 -2.64 -36.25
CA LEU A 18 -7.62 -1.44 -35.42
C LEU A 18 -7.88 -1.75 -33.93
N GLY A 19 -8.65 -2.81 -33.64
CA GLY A 19 -8.89 -3.28 -32.27
C GLY A 19 -7.67 -3.90 -31.59
N LEU A 20 -6.72 -4.46 -32.35
CA LEU A 20 -5.51 -5.11 -31.81
C LEU A 20 -4.44 -4.11 -31.34
N LEU A 21 -4.54 -2.84 -31.72
CA LEU A 21 -3.59 -1.78 -31.35
C LEU A 21 -4.00 -0.98 -30.09
N ALA A 22 -5.18 -1.28 -29.52
CA ALA A 22 -5.65 -0.64 -28.30
C ALA A 22 -5.01 -1.30 -27.07
N SER A 23 -3.74 -1.00 -26.82
CA SER A 23 -3.07 -1.34 -25.56
C SER A 23 -3.71 -0.53 -24.42
N ALA A 24 -4.55 -1.16 -23.62
CA ALA A 24 -5.09 -0.56 -22.40
C ALA A 24 -3.98 -0.40 -21.36
N HIS A 25 -3.54 0.83 -21.10
CA HIS A 25 -2.54 1.13 -20.08
C HIS A 25 -3.23 1.30 -18.72
N ALA A 26 -3.44 0.18 -18.02
CA ALA A 26 -4.04 0.15 -16.68
C ALA A 26 -2.97 0.22 -15.57
N ILE A 27 -1.96 1.08 -15.71
CA ILE A 27 -0.99 1.31 -14.65
C ILE A 27 -1.55 2.36 -13.69
N LEU A 28 -1.59 2.05 -12.39
CA LEU A 28 -1.98 3.03 -11.38
C LEU A 28 -0.92 4.13 -11.32
N PRO A 29 -1.31 5.42 -11.33
CA PRO A 29 -0.34 6.51 -11.21
C PRO A 29 0.31 6.45 -9.82
N ILE A 30 1.64 6.34 -9.80
CA ILE A 30 2.45 6.46 -8.59
C ILE A 30 2.91 7.91 -8.52
N GLU A 31 2.33 8.67 -7.60
CA GLU A 31 2.71 10.06 -7.33
C GLU A 31 3.80 10.09 -6.26
N GLN A 32 4.90 10.78 -6.53
CA GLN A 32 5.92 11.03 -5.53
C GLN A 32 5.55 12.30 -4.75
N LEU A 33 5.35 12.17 -3.45
CA LEU A 33 5.05 13.29 -2.57
C LEU A 33 6.34 14.01 -2.17
N GLU A 34 6.19 15.23 -1.65
CA GLU A 34 7.31 15.98 -1.09
C GLU A 34 7.98 15.21 0.05
N SER A 35 9.32 15.20 0.05
CA SER A 35 10.07 14.52 1.08
C SER A 35 9.99 15.28 2.40
N VAL A 36 9.61 14.60 3.47
CA VAL A 36 9.63 15.14 4.83
C VAL A 36 10.84 14.57 5.55
N LYS A 37 11.77 15.44 5.95
CA LYS A 37 12.98 15.04 6.71
C LYS A 37 13.79 13.89 6.07
N GLY A 38 13.82 13.83 4.74
CA GLY A 38 14.55 12.79 4.00
C GLY A 38 13.78 11.48 3.77
N ALA A 39 12.57 11.34 4.32
CA ALA A 39 11.70 10.21 4.00
C ALA A 39 11.13 10.36 2.58
N LYS A 40 11.16 9.29 1.79
CA LYS A 40 10.50 9.23 0.49
C LYS A 40 9.05 8.78 0.70
N ALA A 41 8.11 9.51 0.13
CA ALA A 41 6.70 9.21 0.22
C ALA A 41 6.10 9.05 -1.17
N TYR A 42 5.26 8.03 -1.34
CA TYR A 42 4.62 7.70 -2.59
C TYR A 42 3.12 7.49 -2.35
N LEU A 43 2.29 8.02 -3.23
CA LEU A 43 0.84 7.88 -3.21
C LEU A 43 0.39 7.11 -4.44
N VAL A 44 -0.40 6.07 -4.22
CA VAL A 44 -1.08 5.32 -5.28
C VAL A 44 -2.58 5.46 -5.04
N GLN A 45 -3.25 6.30 -5.83
CA GLN A 45 -4.67 6.55 -5.66
C GLN A 45 -5.51 5.59 -6.51
N THR A 46 -6.44 4.89 -5.88
CA THR A 46 -7.48 4.11 -6.55
C THR A 46 -8.85 4.42 -5.95
N LYS A 47 -9.90 4.37 -6.78
CA LYS A 47 -11.30 4.60 -6.37
C LYS A 47 -12.14 3.32 -6.35
N SER A 48 -11.52 2.17 -6.61
CA SER A 48 -12.24 0.88 -6.75
C SER A 48 -12.71 0.32 -5.42
N LEU A 49 -11.94 0.52 -4.34
CA LEU A 49 -12.24 0.03 -3.01
C LEU A 49 -12.12 1.18 -1.99
N PRO A 50 -13.05 1.29 -1.02
CA PRO A 50 -13.00 2.31 0.01
C PRO A 50 -11.99 1.93 1.10
N MET A 51 -10.72 1.82 0.71
CA MET A 51 -9.62 1.39 1.57
C MET A 51 -8.48 2.40 1.54
N VAL A 52 -7.80 2.53 2.68
CA VAL A 52 -6.54 3.25 2.83
C VAL A 52 -5.52 2.27 3.41
N ASP A 53 -4.41 2.13 2.70
CA ASP A 53 -3.25 1.36 3.13
C ASP A 53 -2.07 2.32 3.30
N ILE A 54 -1.46 2.30 4.48
CA ILE A 54 -0.24 3.06 4.78
C ILE A 54 0.83 2.06 5.19
N GLU A 55 1.99 2.15 4.53
CA GLU A 55 3.17 1.35 4.85
C GLU A 55 4.34 2.28 5.14
N ILE A 56 5.01 2.05 6.26
CA ILE A 56 6.27 2.70 6.62
C ILE A 56 7.33 1.61 6.62
N SER A 57 8.36 1.79 5.79
CA SER A 57 9.47 0.85 5.64
C SER A 57 10.77 1.53 6.04
N ILE A 58 11.44 0.96 7.02
CA ILE A 58 12.66 1.51 7.62
C ILE A 58 13.79 0.49 7.42
N ASP A 59 14.97 0.98 7.03
CA ASP A 59 16.20 0.18 6.90
C ASP A 59 16.79 -0.10 8.30
N ALA A 60 16.09 -0.95 9.06
CA ALA A 60 16.33 -1.25 10.47
C ALA A 60 15.94 -2.70 10.81
N GLY A 61 16.31 -3.65 9.95
CA GLY A 61 16.16 -5.08 10.21
C GLY A 61 17.25 -5.68 11.10
N ASP A 62 17.15 -6.99 11.35
CA ASP A 62 18.06 -7.73 12.22
C ASP A 62 19.54 -7.68 11.77
N ARG A 63 19.82 -7.38 10.49
CA ARG A 63 21.18 -7.15 9.97
C ARG A 63 21.92 -6.03 10.71
N TYR A 64 21.18 -5.09 11.28
CA TYR A 64 21.74 -3.96 12.02
C TYR A 64 21.90 -4.23 13.51
N ASP A 65 21.58 -5.44 13.97
CA ASP A 65 21.76 -5.81 15.37
C ASP A 65 23.26 -5.82 15.74
N PRO A 66 23.64 -5.22 16.89
CA PRO A 66 24.98 -5.36 17.44
C PRO A 66 25.32 -6.83 17.71
N ALA A 67 26.61 -7.17 17.60
CA ALA A 67 27.09 -8.55 17.80
C ALA A 67 26.75 -9.11 19.20
N ASP A 68 26.66 -8.25 20.21
CA ASP A 68 26.29 -8.58 21.59
C ASP A 68 24.78 -8.55 21.86
N LYS A 69 23.95 -8.16 20.88
CA LYS A 69 22.49 -7.94 21.02
C LYS A 69 21.70 -8.47 19.84
N SER A 70 21.92 -9.73 19.49
CA SER A 70 21.13 -10.40 18.46
C SER A 70 19.63 -10.43 18.85
N GLY A 71 18.77 -10.08 17.91
CA GLY A 71 17.32 -9.97 18.09
C GLY A 71 16.86 -8.61 18.61
N LEU A 72 17.73 -7.59 18.69
CA LEU A 72 17.37 -6.26 19.18
C LEU A 72 16.28 -5.63 18.31
N ALA A 73 16.43 -5.66 16.99
CA ALA A 73 15.43 -5.14 16.06
C ALA A 73 14.09 -5.85 16.24
N THR A 74 14.11 -7.18 16.33
CA THR A 74 12.91 -8.01 16.56
C THR A 74 12.20 -7.64 17.88
N VAL A 75 12.94 -7.54 19.00
CA VAL A 75 12.36 -7.16 20.30
C VAL A 75 11.83 -5.72 20.26
N ALA A 76 12.56 -4.79 19.64
CA ALA A 76 12.12 -3.41 19.48
C ALA A 76 10.80 -3.33 18.69
N GLY A 77 10.70 -4.07 17.58
CA GLY A 77 9.47 -4.17 16.78
C GLY A 77 8.30 -4.77 17.56
N GLN A 78 8.54 -5.80 18.38
CA GLN A 78 7.51 -6.36 19.26
C GLN A 78 7.04 -5.34 20.30
N LEU A 79 7.96 -4.59 20.90
CA LEU A 79 7.66 -3.57 21.91
C LEU A 79 6.75 -2.46 21.39
N MET A 80 6.79 -2.16 20.09
CA MET A 80 5.92 -1.15 19.47
C MET A 80 4.43 -1.50 19.54
N ASN A 81 4.06 -2.76 19.81
CA ASN A 81 2.65 -3.15 20.01
C ASN A 81 2.12 -2.77 21.39
N TYR A 82 2.98 -2.53 22.39
CA TYR A 82 2.55 -2.36 23.78
C TYR A 82 2.22 -0.91 24.17
N GLY A 83 2.43 0.05 23.26
CA GLY A 83 2.10 1.44 23.52
C GLY A 83 2.87 2.42 22.66
N ALA A 84 2.42 3.67 22.67
CA ALA A 84 3.04 4.75 21.93
C ALA A 84 2.91 6.09 22.65
N LYS A 85 3.83 7.01 22.38
CA LYS A 85 3.68 8.40 22.81
C LYS A 85 2.95 9.19 21.72
N SER A 86 1.83 9.80 22.08
CA SER A 86 1.03 10.69 21.25
C SER A 86 1.15 12.14 21.74
N PRO A 87 0.87 13.16 20.91
CA PRO A 87 0.73 14.55 21.37
C PRO A 87 -0.24 14.71 22.56
N ASN A 88 -1.23 13.81 22.68
CA ASN A 88 -2.24 13.83 23.74
C ASN A 88 -1.83 13.04 25.00
N GLY A 89 -0.64 12.43 25.03
CA GLY A 89 -0.17 11.63 26.17
C GLY A 89 0.37 10.25 25.77
N LEU A 90 0.48 9.35 26.74
CA LEU A 90 0.86 7.96 26.49
C LEU A 90 -0.38 7.14 26.12
N LEU A 91 -0.28 6.38 25.03
CA LEU A 91 -1.27 5.39 24.61
C LEU A 91 -0.82 4.01 25.07
N THR A 92 -1.72 3.31 25.75
CA THR A 92 -1.55 1.91 26.13
C THR A 92 -1.93 0.99 24.97
N GLU A 93 -1.46 -0.26 25.01
CA GLU A 93 -1.88 -1.31 24.08
C GLU A 93 -3.41 -1.39 23.94
N ALA A 94 -4.14 -1.40 25.06
CA ALA A 94 -5.60 -1.50 25.05
C ALA A 94 -6.26 -0.33 24.30
N GLN A 95 -5.81 0.91 24.55
CA GLN A 95 -6.32 2.09 23.86
C GLN A 95 -6.01 2.04 22.36
N ILE A 96 -4.83 1.56 21.98
CA ILE A 96 -4.47 1.39 20.57
C ILE A 96 -5.37 0.33 19.93
N ALA A 97 -5.59 -0.81 20.60
CA ALA A 97 -6.44 -1.88 20.10
C ALA A 97 -7.90 -1.43 19.93
N ASP A 98 -8.44 -0.68 20.89
CA ASP A 98 -9.81 -0.14 20.83
C ASP A 98 -9.97 0.83 19.66
N GLU A 99 -9.04 1.79 19.50
CA GLU A 99 -9.07 2.74 18.38
C GLU A 99 -8.94 2.01 17.03
N ILE A 100 -8.07 1.01 16.91
CA ILE A 100 -7.93 0.19 15.69
C ILE A 100 -9.23 -0.59 15.40
N ALA A 101 -9.90 -1.10 16.44
CA ALA A 101 -11.15 -1.86 16.31
C ALA A 101 -12.33 -0.95 15.92
N ASP A 102 -12.48 0.21 16.55
CA ASP A 102 -13.47 1.25 16.19
C ASP A 102 -13.27 1.72 14.75
N LEU A 103 -12.02 1.72 14.31
CA LEU A 103 -11.66 2.03 12.95
C LEU A 103 -11.91 0.85 11.97
N GLY A 104 -12.23 -0.35 12.43
CA GLY A 104 -12.28 -1.55 11.56
C GLY A 104 -10.97 -1.76 10.81
N ALA A 105 -9.86 -1.37 11.43
CA ALA A 105 -8.54 -1.35 10.82
C ALA A 105 -7.71 -2.57 11.25
N ASN A 106 -6.64 -2.83 10.50
CA ASN A 106 -5.61 -3.78 10.87
C ASN A 106 -4.27 -3.05 10.92
N LEU A 107 -3.60 -3.12 12.07
CA LEU A 107 -2.23 -2.66 12.27
C LEU A 107 -1.30 -3.88 12.38
N SER A 108 -0.18 -3.84 11.70
CA SER A 108 0.85 -4.88 11.77
C SER A 108 2.24 -4.26 11.77
N ILE A 109 3.13 -4.87 12.54
CA ILE A 109 4.54 -4.50 12.62
C ILE A 109 5.33 -5.78 12.38
N SER A 110 6.23 -5.75 11.41
CA SER A 110 7.12 -6.86 11.09
C SER A 110 8.56 -6.38 11.00
N VAL A 111 9.46 -7.22 11.48
CA VAL A 111 10.91 -7.02 11.37
C VAL A 111 11.46 -8.21 10.63
N GLY A 112 12.25 -7.95 9.58
CA GLY A 112 12.99 -8.96 8.85
C GLY A 112 14.49 -8.64 8.85
N GLY A 113 15.25 -9.35 8.02
CA GLY A 113 16.70 -9.21 7.99
C GLY A 113 17.19 -7.80 7.63
N GLU A 114 16.51 -7.10 6.70
CA GLU A 114 16.96 -5.78 6.25
C GLU A 114 16.05 -4.63 6.70
N ARG A 115 14.77 -4.91 6.93
CA ARG A 115 13.75 -3.89 7.10
C ARG A 115 12.84 -4.15 8.28
N ALA A 116 12.43 -3.06 8.91
CA ALA A 116 11.26 -3.01 9.79
C ALA A 116 10.12 -2.33 9.03
N ILE A 117 8.96 -2.97 9.00
CA ILE A 117 7.78 -2.52 8.25
C ILE A 117 6.63 -2.38 9.23
N MET A 118 5.98 -1.21 9.21
CA MET A 118 4.70 -0.98 9.87
C MET A 118 3.63 -0.74 8.81
N ARG A 119 2.55 -1.50 8.85
CA ARG A 119 1.41 -1.35 7.94
C ARG A 119 0.14 -1.14 8.72
N ILE A 120 -0.64 -0.13 8.31
CA ILE A 120 -2.04 0.01 8.71
C ILE A 120 -2.94 -0.03 7.49
N ARG A 121 -4.03 -0.80 7.60
CA ARG A 121 -5.07 -0.93 6.59
C ARG A 121 -6.40 -0.59 7.24
N SER A 122 -7.14 0.33 6.64
CA SER A 122 -8.39 0.86 7.19
C SER A 122 -9.40 1.13 6.08
N LEU A 123 -10.69 1.17 6.42
CA LEU A 123 -11.71 1.72 5.54
C LEU A 123 -11.52 3.24 5.39
N SER A 124 -11.71 3.75 4.17
CA SER A 124 -11.58 5.17 3.84
C SER A 124 -12.84 5.97 4.16
N ARG A 125 -13.99 5.30 4.28
CA ARG A 125 -15.28 5.93 4.55
C ARG A 125 -15.87 5.46 5.87
N LYS A 126 -16.53 6.39 6.56
CA LYS A 126 -17.11 6.18 7.89
C LYS A 126 -18.46 5.45 7.86
N ASP A 127 -19.18 5.52 6.74
CA ASP A 127 -20.47 4.82 6.51
C ASP A 127 -20.33 3.29 6.42
N LEU A 128 -19.11 2.79 6.25
CA LEU A 128 -18.81 1.36 6.13
C LEU A 128 -18.17 0.76 7.40
N ARG A 129 -17.96 1.58 8.44
CA ARG A 129 -17.43 1.16 9.73
C ARG A 129 -18.55 0.76 10.67
#